data_AF-A0A4S4GIH5-F1
#
_entry.id   AF-A0A4S4GIH5-F1
#
_cell.length_a   1.000
_cell.length_b   1.000
_cell.length_c   1.000
_cell.angle_alpha   90.00
_cell.angle_beta   90.00
_cell.angle_gamma   90.00
#
_symmetry.space_group_name_H-M   'P 1'
#
loop_
_entity.id
_entity.type
_entity.pdbx_description
1 polymer ?
#
loop_
_entity_poly.entity_id
_entity_poly.type
_entity_poly.pdbx_seq_one_letter_code
_entity_poly.pdbx_strand_id
1 'polypeptide(L)'
;MANKRNLKKAIKAACGDLAGECLIARDLVPGIDRKKMTDIFFDIADLQYVSIDNVSFSFDKTEKSFDSRHEYKKARAKYYKTAYKKLNDDFKKGVDDIIARMNSSLGEQQKAANKARAEK
;
A
#
# COMPACT_ATOMS: atom_id res chain seq x y z
N MET A 1 0.70 -18.81 8.75
CA MET A 1 0.22 -17.99 9.89
C MET A 1 0.37 -16.51 9.58
N ALA A 2 -0.71 -15.71 9.68
CA ALA A 2 -0.63 -14.26 9.52
C ALA A 2 0.04 -13.63 10.76
N ASN A 3 1.10 -12.85 10.58
CA ASN A 3 1.78 -12.11 11.64
C ASN A 3 2.39 -10.82 11.08
N LYS A 4 2.87 -9.93 11.95
CA LYS A 4 3.48 -8.63 11.56
C LYS A 4 4.60 -8.79 10.54
N ARG A 5 5.43 -9.84 10.65
CA ARG A 5 6.53 -10.12 9.72
C ARG A 5 6.01 -10.44 8.32
N ASN A 6 4.96 -11.27 8.22
CA ASN A 6 4.36 -11.62 6.94
C ASN A 6 3.63 -10.45 6.31
N LEU A 7 2.99 -9.57 7.10
CA LEU A 7 2.40 -8.33 6.60
C LEU A 7 3.47 -7.38 6.01
N LYS A 8 4.58 -7.16 6.72
CA LYS A 8 5.70 -6.36 6.21
C LYS A 8 6.27 -6.93 4.90
N LYS A 9 6.37 -8.27 4.78
CA LYS A 9 6.79 -8.92 3.54
C LYS A 9 5.81 -8.67 2.40
N ALA A 10 4.51 -8.76 2.66
CA ALA A 10 3.48 -8.51 1.64
C ALA A 10 3.50 -7.06 1.14
N ILE A 11 3.65 -6.09 2.06
CA ILE A 11 3.81 -4.67 1.70
C ILE A 11 5.05 -4.48 0.82
N LYS A 12 6.20 -5.05 1.20
CA LYS A 12 7.44 -4.98 0.42
C LYS A 12 7.29 -5.59 -0.97
N ALA A 13 6.63 -6.74 -1.06
CA ALA A 13 6.39 -7.39 -2.35
C ALA A 13 5.51 -6.52 -3.25
N ALA A 14 4.36 -6.06 -2.75
CA ALA A 14 3.45 -5.21 -3.52
C ALA A 14 4.11 -3.90 -3.99
N CYS A 15 4.85 -3.21 -3.12
CA CYS A 15 5.58 -2.00 -3.49
C CYS A 15 6.75 -2.31 -4.46
N GLY A 16 7.45 -3.43 -4.26
CA GLY A 16 8.54 -3.87 -5.15
C GLY A 16 8.04 -4.16 -6.57
N ASP A 17 6.91 -4.85 -6.69
CA ASP A 17 6.28 -5.15 -7.98
C ASP A 17 5.86 -3.85 -8.69
N LEU A 18 5.18 -2.94 -7.98
CA LEU A 18 4.79 -1.62 -8.52
C LEU A 18 6.01 -0.78 -8.96
N ALA A 19 7.08 -0.78 -8.18
CA ALA A 19 8.30 -0.06 -8.49
C ALA A 19 9.01 -0.64 -9.73
N GLY A 20 9.02 -1.97 -9.85
CA GLY A 20 9.54 -2.67 -11.03
C GLY A 20 8.79 -2.28 -12.30
N GLU A 21 7.46 -2.31 -12.26
CA GLU A 21 6.62 -1.91 -13.38
C GLU A 21 6.83 -0.43 -13.76
N CYS A 22 7.02 0.47 -12.78
CA CYS A 22 7.34 1.88 -13.05
C CYS A 22 8.66 2.03 -13.82
N LEU A 23 9.71 1.29 -13.41
CA LEU A 23 11.02 1.34 -14.07
C LEU A 23 10.95 0.78 -15.50
N ILE A 24 10.29 -0.37 -15.67
CA ILE A 24 10.07 -0.97 -16.99
C ILE A 24 9.30 0.00 -17.88
N ALA A 25 8.22 0.60 -17.39
CA ALA A 25 7.43 1.55 -18.15
C ALA A 25 8.25 2.78 -18.56
N ARG A 26 9.01 3.36 -17.62
CA ARG A 26 9.89 4.53 -17.87
C ARG A 26 10.86 4.31 -19.04
N ASP A 27 11.44 3.12 -19.12
CA ASP A 27 12.53 2.83 -20.05
C ASP A 27 12.04 2.24 -21.39
N LEU A 28 10.93 1.49 -21.38
CA LEU A 28 10.48 0.73 -22.54
C LEU A 28 9.20 1.27 -23.21
N VAL A 29 8.42 2.15 -22.58
CA VAL A 29 7.19 2.69 -23.18
C VAL A 29 7.50 4.01 -23.91
N PRO A 30 7.37 4.07 -25.24
CA PRO A 30 7.61 5.29 -25.99
C PRO A 30 6.65 6.41 -25.60
N GLY A 31 7.18 7.64 -25.49
CA GLY A 31 6.37 8.83 -25.19
C GLY A 31 5.91 8.95 -23.73
N ILE A 32 6.37 8.07 -22.82
CA ILE A 32 6.07 8.17 -21.40
C ILE A 32 6.87 9.31 -20.74
N ASP A 33 6.25 10.00 -19.80
CA ASP A 33 6.94 11.01 -19.00
C ASP A 33 7.86 10.33 -17.97
N ARG A 34 9.16 10.32 -18.29
CA ARG A 34 10.19 9.68 -17.47
C ARG A 34 10.37 10.33 -16.10
N LYS A 35 10.23 11.66 -16.02
CA LYS A 35 10.36 12.39 -14.76
C LYS A 35 9.19 12.01 -13.85
N LYS A 36 7.98 12.05 -14.38
CA LYS A 36 6.78 11.66 -13.64
C LYS A 36 6.83 10.20 -13.18
N MET A 37 7.36 9.28 -13.98
CA MET A 37 7.57 7.89 -13.55
C MET A 37 8.61 7.75 -12.44
N THR A 38 9.65 8.58 -12.46
CA THR A 38 10.67 8.62 -11.40
C THR A 38 10.09 9.18 -10.10
N ASP A 39 9.25 10.21 -10.18
CA ASP A 39 8.55 10.76 -9.02
C ASP A 39 7.61 9.70 -8.40
N ILE A 40 6.86 8.98 -9.25
CA ILE A 40 5.99 7.86 -8.80
C ILE A 40 6.82 6.75 -8.12
N PHE A 41 8.02 6.45 -8.62
CA PHE A 41 8.92 5.48 -7.99
C PHE A 41 9.29 5.90 -6.55
N PHE A 42 9.59 7.18 -6.33
CA PHE A 42 9.84 7.70 -4.98
C PHE A 42 8.59 7.63 -4.10
N ASP A 43 7.42 7.96 -4.64
CA ASP A 43 6.15 7.85 -3.90
C ASP A 43 5.86 6.39 -3.47
N ILE A 44 6.19 5.41 -4.31
CA ILE A 44 6.10 3.98 -3.95
C ILE A 44 7.05 3.63 -2.81
N ALA A 45 8.28 4.15 -2.85
CA ALA A 45 9.27 3.93 -1.80
C ALA A 45 8.82 4.54 -0.45
N ASP A 46 8.27 5.75 -0.48
CA ASP A 46 7.72 6.44 0.69
C ASP A 46 6.50 5.68 1.26
N LEU A 47 5.57 5.25 0.40
CA LEU A 47 4.44 4.42 0.80
C LEU A 47 4.92 3.14 1.49
N GLN A 48 5.92 2.47 0.93
CA GLN A 48 6.51 1.27 1.52
C GLN A 48 7.09 1.56 2.89
N TYR A 49 7.90 2.61 3.02
CA TYR A 49 8.57 2.99 4.26
C TYR A 49 7.56 3.26 5.38
N VAL A 50 6.62 4.18 5.13
CA VAL A 50 5.59 4.59 6.09
C VAL A 50 4.69 3.41 6.46
N SER A 51 4.30 2.58 5.50
CA SER A 51 3.42 1.43 5.77
C SER A 51 4.11 0.37 6.63
N ILE A 52 5.39 0.09 6.39
CA ILE A 52 6.18 -0.87 7.19
C ILE A 52 6.36 -0.39 8.63
N ASP A 53 6.61 0.91 8.81
CA ASP A 53 6.74 1.51 10.13
C ASP A 53 5.41 1.41 10.90
N ASN A 54 4.32 1.78 10.25
CA ASN A 54 2.96 1.75 10.82
C ASN A 54 2.44 0.34 11.17
N VAL A 55 3.06 -0.77 10.73
CA VAL A 55 2.70 -2.13 11.20
C VAL A 55 3.03 -2.34 12.68
N SER A 56 3.97 -1.57 13.22
CA SER A 56 4.46 -1.71 14.58
C SER A 56 3.71 -0.83 15.57
N PHE A 57 2.55 -1.29 16.08
CA PHE A 57 1.81 -0.60 17.15
C PHE A 57 1.49 -1.52 18.35
N SER A 58 1.28 -0.90 19.51
CA SER A 58 0.96 -1.52 20.80
C SER A 58 -0.29 -0.90 21.42
N PHE A 59 -1.00 -1.68 22.25
CA PHE A 59 -2.07 -1.18 23.09
C PHE A 59 -1.45 -0.71 24.42
N ASP A 60 -1.71 0.53 24.80
CA ASP A 60 -1.07 1.24 25.92
C ASP A 60 -1.70 0.94 27.29
N LYS A 61 -2.94 0.46 27.32
CA LYS A 61 -3.66 0.15 28.56
C LYS A 61 -3.35 -1.25 29.08
N THR A 62 -3.39 -1.40 30.41
CA THR A 62 -3.17 -2.67 31.11
C THR A 62 -4.50 -3.22 31.65
N GLU A 63 -4.51 -4.49 32.12
CA GLU A 63 -5.71 -5.08 32.73
C GLU A 63 -6.24 -4.26 33.93
N LYS A 64 -5.35 -3.60 34.68
CA LYS A 64 -5.72 -2.73 35.82
C LYS A 64 -6.46 -1.47 35.42
N SER A 65 -6.44 -1.11 34.15
CA SER A 65 -7.14 0.07 33.61
C SER A 65 -8.63 -0.21 33.32
N PHE A 66 -9.14 -1.39 33.66
CA PHE A 66 -10.51 -1.83 33.38
C PHE A 66 -11.16 -2.50 34.58
N ASP A 67 -12.48 -2.40 34.67
CA ASP A 67 -13.27 -3.01 35.76
C ASP A 67 -13.24 -4.54 35.75
N SER A 68 -12.96 -5.14 34.59
CA SER A 68 -12.85 -6.59 34.47
C SER A 68 -11.89 -7.01 33.35
N ARG A 69 -11.37 -8.24 33.48
CA ARG A 69 -10.58 -8.90 32.43
C ARG A 69 -11.34 -9.03 31.11
N HIS A 70 -12.67 -9.15 31.16
CA HIS A 70 -13.51 -9.22 29.96
C HIS A 70 -13.46 -7.91 29.17
N GLU A 71 -13.65 -6.78 29.85
CA GLU A 71 -13.62 -5.45 29.22
C GLU A 71 -12.23 -5.10 28.67
N TYR A 72 -11.16 -5.47 29.37
CA TYR A 72 -9.79 -5.34 28.83
C TYR A 72 -9.61 -6.11 27.50
N LYS A 73 -10.01 -7.39 27.46
CA LYS A 73 -9.87 -8.22 26.25
C LYS A 73 -10.67 -7.63 25.09
N LYS A 74 -11.89 -7.17 25.34
CA LYS A 74 -12.77 -6.52 24.37
C LYS A 74 -12.17 -5.22 23.83
N ALA A 75 -11.67 -4.36 24.70
CA ALA A 75 -11.01 -3.11 24.31
C ALA A 75 -9.74 -3.37 23.47
N ARG A 76 -8.89 -4.30 23.92
CA ARG A 76 -7.67 -4.69 23.21
C ARG A 76 -7.97 -5.26 21.82
N ALA A 77 -8.96 -6.14 21.70
CA ALA A 77 -9.38 -6.71 20.42
C ALA A 77 -9.91 -5.63 19.47
N LYS A 78 -10.74 -4.71 19.97
CA LYS A 78 -11.27 -3.57 19.21
C LYS A 78 -10.15 -2.66 18.72
N TYR A 79 -9.15 -2.37 19.57
CA TYR A 79 -7.99 -1.55 19.23
C TYR A 79 -7.22 -2.14 18.04
N TYR A 80 -6.77 -3.40 18.15
CA TYR A 80 -6.00 -4.02 17.08
C TYR A 80 -6.82 -4.16 15.79
N LYS A 81 -8.11 -4.51 15.87
CA LYS A 81 -8.99 -4.59 14.71
C LYS A 81 -9.08 -3.25 13.98
N THR A 82 -9.26 -2.17 14.73
CA THR A 82 -9.38 -0.80 14.17
C THR A 82 -8.07 -0.34 13.56
N ALA A 83 -6.95 -0.55 14.26
CA ALA A 83 -5.62 -0.15 13.80
C ALA A 83 -5.20 -0.91 12.53
N TYR A 84 -5.39 -2.23 12.45
CA TYR A 84 -5.10 -2.98 11.22
C TYR A 84 -6.05 -2.62 10.07
N LYS A 85 -7.33 -2.33 10.36
CA LYS A 85 -8.24 -1.83 9.34
C LYS A 85 -7.73 -0.51 8.76
N LYS A 86 -7.40 0.46 9.61
CA LYS A 86 -6.84 1.75 9.19
C LYS A 86 -5.57 1.58 8.37
N LEU A 87 -4.63 0.73 8.83
CA LEU A 87 -3.41 0.44 8.09
C LEU A 87 -3.68 -0.09 6.68
N ASN A 88 -4.60 -1.04 6.55
CA ASN A 88 -4.97 -1.60 5.25
C ASN A 88 -5.68 -0.57 4.36
N ASP A 89 -6.59 0.23 4.93
CA ASP A 89 -7.30 1.27 4.19
C ASP A 89 -6.33 2.35 3.69
N ASP A 90 -5.39 2.80 4.54
CA ASP A 90 -4.38 3.80 4.21
C ASP A 90 -3.40 3.26 3.13
N PHE A 91 -2.95 2.01 3.26
CA PHE A 91 -2.08 1.37 2.26
C PHE A 91 -2.79 1.21 0.92
N LYS A 92 -4.04 0.70 0.92
CA LYS A 92 -4.83 0.53 -0.29
C LYS A 92 -5.02 1.87 -1.01
N LYS A 93 -5.37 2.92 -0.26
CA LYS A 93 -5.51 4.26 -0.82
C LYS A 93 -4.22 4.73 -1.49
N GLY A 94 -3.07 4.56 -0.83
CA GLY A 94 -1.77 4.91 -1.42
C GLY A 94 -1.49 4.15 -2.72
N VAL A 95 -1.80 2.86 -2.77
CA VAL A 95 -1.67 2.04 -3.99
C VAL A 95 -2.60 2.54 -5.11
N ASP A 96 -3.88 2.79 -4.79
CA ASP A 96 -4.87 3.30 -5.76
C ASP A 96 -4.43 4.67 -6.33
N ASP A 97 -3.91 5.55 -5.49
CA ASP A 97 -3.39 6.87 -5.89
C ASP A 97 -2.17 6.75 -6.83
N ILE A 98 -1.24 5.82 -6.52
CA ILE A 98 -0.08 5.51 -7.38
C ILE A 98 -0.54 4.99 -8.74
N ILE A 99 -1.46 4.02 -8.77
CA ILE A 99 -1.97 3.44 -10.02
C ILE A 99 -2.67 4.50 -10.87
N ALA A 100 -3.48 5.37 -10.26
CA ALA A 100 -4.12 6.46 -10.96
C ALA A 100 -3.10 7.41 -11.60
N ARG A 101 -2.01 7.73 -10.89
CA ARG A 101 -0.91 8.56 -11.40
C ARG A 101 -0.12 7.87 -12.50
N MET A 102 0.19 6.57 -12.38
CA MET A 102 0.83 5.79 -13.45
C MET A 102 -0.02 5.83 -14.72
N ASN A 103 -1.32 5.52 -14.61
CA ASN A 103 -2.25 5.57 -15.73
C ASN A 103 -2.32 6.96 -16.35
N SER A 104 -2.34 8.03 -15.55
CA SER A 104 -2.34 9.40 -16.08
C SER A 104 -1.09 9.75 -16.89
N SER A 105 0.00 9.00 -16.73
CA SER A 105 1.26 9.20 -17.44
C SER A 105 1.32 8.45 -18.78
N LEU A 106 0.37 7.56 -19.05
CA LEU A 106 0.24 6.87 -20.33
C LEU A 106 -0.52 7.76 -21.33
N GLY A 107 -0.04 7.77 -22.58
CA GLY A 107 -0.76 8.38 -23.70
C GLY A 107 -2.11 7.71 -23.97
N GLU A 108 -3.06 8.44 -24.56
CA GLU A 108 -4.42 7.93 -24.83
C GLU A 108 -4.43 6.69 -25.72
N GLN A 109 -3.54 6.65 -26.72
CA GLN A 109 -3.37 5.49 -27.60
C GLN A 109 -2.96 4.23 -26.81
N GLN A 110 -2.02 4.37 -25.87
CA GLN A 110 -1.59 3.24 -25.04
C GLN A 110 -2.70 2.78 -24.08
N LYS A 111 -3.48 3.71 -23.52
CA LYS A 111 -4.64 3.39 -22.69
C LYS A 111 -5.70 2.61 -23.47
N ALA A 112 -6.02 3.04 -24.69
CA ALA A 112 -6.98 2.36 -25.56
C ALA A 112 -6.48 0.96 -25.95
N ALA A 113 -5.20 0.82 -26.31
CA ALA A 113 -4.58 -0.46 -26.62
C ALA A 113 -4.62 -1.43 -25.42
N ASN A 114 -4.38 -0.94 -24.19
CA ASN A 114 -4.46 -1.75 -22.98
C ASN A 114 -5.89 -2.22 -22.69
N LYS A 115 -6.91 -1.36 -22.86
CA LYS A 115 -8.33 -1.74 -22.69
C LYS A 115 -8.76 -2.80 -23.69
N ALA A 116 -8.46 -2.62 -24.97
CA ALA A 116 -8.79 -3.58 -26.02
C ALA A 116 -8.12 -4.96 -25.83
N ARG A 117 -6.97 -5.00 -25.14
CA ARG A 117 -6.30 -6.25 -24.75
C ARG A 117 -6.94 -6.93 -23.54
N ALA A 118 -7.51 -6.17 -22.61
CA ALA A 118 -8.16 -6.69 -21.40
C ALA A 118 -9.58 -7.25 -21.67
N GLU A 119 -10.21 -6.82 -22.76
CA GLU A 119 -11.53 -7.30 -23.21
C GLU A 119 -11.47 -8.57 -24.07
N LYS A 120 -10.26 -9.04 -24.42
CA LYS A 120 -10.01 -10.31 -25.10
C LYS A 120 -9.65 -11.40 -24.10
#